data_AF-A0A0U5C163-F1
#
_entry.id   AF-A0A0U5C163-F1
#
_cell.length_a   1.000
_cell.length_b   1.000
_cell.length_c   1.000
_cell.angle_alpha   90.00
_cell.angle_beta   90.00
_cell.angle_gamma   90.00
#
_symmetry.space_group_name_H-M   'P 1'
#
loop_
_entity.id
_entity.type
_entity.pdbx_description
1 polymer ?
#
loop_
_entity_poly.entity_id
_entity_poly.type
_entity_poly.pdbx_seq_one_letter_code
_entity_poly.pdbx_strand_id
1 'polypeptide(L)'
;MLSVLEARFPHVIKRLGLCWGDPDAFEEMFSDLMLDKRGDRTGWPMDAWAELNFLQSIHHLAYGVAGRRSLNQNNPFEQNWTR
;
A
#
# COMPACT_ATOMS: atom_id res chain seq x y z
N MET A 1 -18.62 -0.51 -15.50
CA MET A 1 -19.10 -0.77 -14.13
C MET A 1 -18.18 -0.02 -13.19
N LEU A 2 -18.71 0.76 -12.24
CA LEU A 2 -17.91 1.37 -11.18
C LEU A 2 -17.54 0.27 -10.17
N SER A 3 -16.33 0.33 -9.61
CA SER A 3 -15.91 -0.65 -8.60
C SER A 3 -16.74 -0.50 -7.32
N VAL A 4 -16.84 -1.56 -6.50
CA VAL A 4 -17.61 -1.49 -5.24
C VAL A 4 -17.00 -0.46 -4.30
N LEU A 5 -15.67 -0.31 -4.30
CA LEU A 5 -14.98 0.74 -3.56
C LEU A 5 -15.35 2.14 -4.07
N GLU A 6 -15.40 2.36 -5.38
CA GLU A 6 -15.76 3.67 -5.94
C GLU A 6 -17.21 4.04 -5.66
N ALA A 7 -18.12 3.06 -5.74
CA ALA A 7 -19.56 3.28 -5.56
C ALA A 7 -19.95 3.46 -4.09
N ARG A 8 -19.36 2.69 -3.17
CA ARG A 8 -19.76 2.66 -1.74
C ARG A 8 -18.78 3.41 -0.84
N PHE A 9 -17.51 3.51 -1.22
CA PHE A 9 -16.45 4.07 -0.40
C PHE A 9 -15.59 5.11 -1.16
N PRO A 10 -16.20 6.12 -1.83
CA PRO A 10 -15.44 7.10 -2.61
C PRO A 10 -14.43 7.91 -1.78
N HIS A 11 -14.69 8.06 -0.47
CA HIS A 11 -13.77 8.72 0.46
C HIS A 11 -12.49 7.91 0.71
N VAL A 12 -12.56 6.57 0.66
CA VAL A 12 -11.41 5.67 0.80
C VAL A 12 -10.54 5.74 -0.45
N ILE A 13 -11.14 5.67 -1.64
CA ILE A 13 -10.42 5.82 -2.92
C ILE A 13 -9.72 7.18 -3.00
N LYS A 14 -10.39 8.26 -2.58
CA LYS A 14 -9.79 9.60 -2.54
C LYS A 14 -8.58 9.65 -1.61
N ARG A 15 -8.65 9.02 -0.43
CA ARG A 15 -7.55 8.98 0.54
C ARG A 15 -6.40 8.10 0.04
N LEU A 16 -6.70 6.93 -0.52
CA LEU A 16 -5.75 6.05 -1.21
C LEU A 16 -4.98 6.80 -2.29
N GLY A 17 -5.66 7.59 -3.13
CA GLY A 17 -5.01 8.37 -4.18
C GLY A 17 -4.04 9.44 -3.65
N LEU A 18 -4.30 10.01 -2.48
CA LEU A 18 -3.39 10.98 -1.85
C LEU A 18 -2.12 10.32 -1.30
N CYS A 19 -2.24 9.10 -0.78
CA CYS A 19 -1.13 8.35 -0.18
C CYS A 19 -0.41 7.43 -1.17
N TRP A 20 -0.90 7.27 -2.40
CA TRP A 20 -0.40 6.26 -3.35
C TRP A 20 1.07 6.41 -3.72
N GLY A 21 1.63 7.62 -3.64
CA GLY A 21 3.03 7.93 -3.96
C GLY A 21 4.02 7.63 -2.84
N ASP A 22 3.54 7.42 -1.62
CA ASP A 22 4.34 7.31 -0.41
C ASP A 22 4.06 5.95 0.25
N PRO A 23 5.05 5.03 0.22
CA PRO A 23 4.84 3.68 0.74
C PRO A 23 4.50 3.63 2.23
N ASP A 24 5.07 4.53 3.02
CA ASP A 24 4.87 4.54 4.47
C ASP A 24 3.48 5.10 4.79
N ALA A 25 3.07 6.18 4.10
CA ALA A 25 1.73 6.75 4.25
C ALA A 25 0.63 5.81 3.76
N PHE A 26 0.90 5.03 2.70
CA PHE A 26 -0.02 4.02 2.20
C PHE A 26 -0.24 2.90 3.22
N GLU A 27 0.85 2.34 3.78
CA GLU A 27 0.76 1.28 4.79
C GLU A 27 0.05 1.74 6.06
N GLU A 28 0.33 2.95 6.56
CA GLU A 28 -0.35 3.52 7.73
C GLU A 28 -1.86 3.66 7.47
N MET A 29 -2.22 4.20 6.31
CA MET A 29 -3.62 4.39 5.91
C MET A 29 -4.34 3.07 5.67
N PHE A 30 -3.68 2.08 5.07
CA PHE A 30 -4.22 0.73 4.84
C PHE A 30 -4.43 -0.02 6.17
N SER A 31 -3.50 0.13 7.11
CA SER A 31 -3.63 -0.38 8.48
C SER A 31 -4.79 0.27 9.22
N ASP A 32 -4.99 1.59 9.11
CA ASP A 32 -6.14 2.32 9.66
C ASP A 32 -7.47 1.82 9.08
N LEU A 33 -7.48 1.46 7.78
CA LEU A 33 -8.63 0.87 7.09
C LEU A 33 -8.97 -0.55 7.55
N MET A 34 -7.96 -1.34 7.90
CA MET A 34 -8.11 -2.73 8.37
C MET A 34 -8.44 -2.79 9.87
N LEU A 35 -7.91 -1.86 10.66
CA LEU A 35 -8.17 -1.77 12.11
C LEU A 35 -9.53 -1.16 12.43
N ASP A 36 -10.13 -0.44 11.49
CA ASP A 36 -11.44 0.22 11.59
C ASP A 36 -11.73 0.82 12.97
N LYS A 37 -11.18 2.01 13.21
CA LYS A 37 -11.48 2.83 14.40
C LYS A 37 -12.94 3.33 14.46
N ARG A 38 -13.79 3.06 13.46
CA ARG A 38 -15.16 3.60 13.41
C ARG A 38 -16.18 2.78 14.19
N GLY A 39 -15.80 1.63 14.75
CA GLY A 39 -16.60 0.94 15.78
C GLY A 39 -17.83 0.20 15.26
N ASP A 40 -18.16 0.29 13.97
CA ASP A 40 -19.28 -0.42 13.36
C ASP A 40 -18.75 -1.63 12.59
N ARG A 41 -18.70 -2.78 13.27
CA ARG A 41 -18.07 -4.04 12.80
C ARG A 41 -18.88 -4.74 11.69
N THR A 42 -19.28 -4.03 10.63
CA THR A 42 -19.95 -4.67 9.49
C THR A 42 -18.97 -5.37 8.54
N GLY A 43 -17.67 -5.11 8.68
CA GLY A 43 -16.65 -5.70 7.82
C GLY A 43 -16.74 -5.19 6.38
N TRP A 44 -15.71 -5.49 5.59
CA TRP A 44 -15.70 -5.16 4.18
C TRP A 44 -16.57 -6.17 3.40
N PRO A 45 -17.42 -5.71 2.46
CA PRO A 45 -18.01 -6.59 1.46
C PRO A 45 -16.89 -7.37 0.75
N MET A 46 -17.12 -8.65 0.44
CA MET A 46 -16.11 -9.51 -0.17
C MET A 46 -15.50 -8.90 -1.44
N ASP A 47 -16.34 -8.28 -2.29
CA ASP A 47 -15.90 -7.61 -3.51
C ASP A 47 -14.97 -6.41 -3.21
N ALA A 48 -15.31 -5.60 -2.20
CA ALA A 48 -14.47 -4.47 -1.79
C ALA A 48 -13.15 -4.96 -1.17
N TRP A 49 -13.17 -6.07 -0.44
CA TRP A 49 -11.96 -6.66 0.13
C TRP A 49 -11.03 -7.23 -0.95
N ALA A 50 -11.58 -7.85 -2.00
CA ALA A 50 -10.81 -8.33 -3.15
C ALA A 50 -10.15 -7.15 -3.90
N GLU A 51 -10.87 -6.06 -4.11
CA GLU A 51 -10.33 -4.85 -4.72
C GLU A 51 -9.23 -4.20 -3.85
N LEU A 52 -9.41 -4.14 -2.53
CA LEU A 52 -8.38 -3.61 -1.61
C LEU A 52 -7.09 -4.44 -1.65
N ASN A 53 -7.19 -5.78 -1.65
CA ASN A 53 -6.02 -6.65 -1.79
C ASN A 53 -5.32 -6.49 -3.14
N PHE A 54 -6.10 -6.31 -4.21
CA PHE A 54 -5.55 -6.05 -5.53
C PHE A 54 -4.76 -4.74 -5.55
N LEU A 55 -5.29 -3.67 -4.98
CA LEU A 55 -4.61 -2.39 -4.85
C LEU A 55 -3.33 -2.50 -4.00
N GLN A 56 -3.38 -3.21 -2.87
CA GLN A 56 -2.20 -3.45 -2.04
C GLN A 56 -1.11 -4.22 -2.81
N SER A 57 -1.51 -5.22 -3.61
CA SER A 57 -0.58 -6.00 -4.43
C SER A 57 0.10 -5.13 -5.51
N ILE A 58 -0.66 -4.25 -6.17
CA ILE A 58 -0.10 -3.29 -7.13
C ILE A 58 0.86 -2.33 -6.45
N HIS A 59 0.46 -1.76 -5.31
CA HIS A 59 1.31 -0.84 -4.56
C HIS A 59 2.61 -1.52 -4.12
N HIS A 60 2.53 -2.74 -3.60
CA HIS A 60 3.71 -3.53 -3.25
C HIS A 60 4.59 -3.83 -4.47
N LEU A 61 4.01 -4.11 -5.65
CA LEU A 61 4.80 -4.31 -6.86
C LEU A 61 5.51 -3.02 -7.31
N ALA A 62 4.81 -1.89 -7.25
CA ALA A 62 5.31 -0.58 -7.66
C ALA A 62 6.44 -0.09 -6.73
N TYR A 63 6.28 -0.24 -5.41
CA TYR A 63 7.17 0.35 -4.41
C TYR A 63 8.03 -0.68 -3.63
N GLY A 64 7.62 -1.94 -3.54
CA GLY A 64 8.36 -3.01 -2.85
C GLY A 64 9.64 -3.46 -3.57
N VAL A 65 9.81 -3.12 -4.86
CA VAL A 65 11.09 -3.24 -5.57
C VAL A 65 12.03 -2.07 -5.21
N ALA A 66 11.48 -0.88 -4.96
CA ALA A 66 12.25 0.31 -4.59
C ALA A 66 12.79 0.23 -3.15
N GLY A 67 11.97 -0.24 -2.19
CA GLY A 67 12.39 -0.43 -0.80
C GLY A 67 13.55 -1.43 -0.63
N ARG A 68 13.58 -2.50 -1.43
CA ARG A 68 14.69 -3.47 -1.42
C ARG A 68 15.98 -2.95 -2.07
N ARG A 69 15.91 -2.04 -3.04
CA ARG A 69 17.11 -1.40 -3.61
C ARG A 69 17.79 -0.47 -2.62
N SER A 70 17.03 0.23 -1.78
CA SER A 70 17.60 1.18 -0.82
C SER A 70 18.29 0.51 0.37
N LEU A 71 17.85 -0.68 0.78
CA LEU A 71 18.42 -1.39 1.94
C LEU A 71 19.54 -2.38 1.59
N ASN A 72 19.71 -2.71 0.31
CA ASN A 72 20.80 -3.58 -0.15
C ASN A 72 21.97 -2.79 -0.73
N GLN A 73 22.36 -1.71 -0.06
CA GLN A 73 23.60 -0.98 -0.34
C GLN A 73 24.72 -1.49 0.58
N ASN A 74 24.90 -2.81 0.65
CA ASN A 74 26.18 -3.42 1.01
C ASN A 74 26.74 -3.97 -0.29
N ASN A 75 27.52 -3.15 -1.00
CA ASN A 75 28.23 -3.56 -2.21
C ASN A 75 29.55 -4.22 -1.80
N PRO A 76 29.67 -5.56 -1.76
CA PRO A 76 30.94 -6.22 -1.45
C PRO A 76 32.03 -5.94 -2.51
N PHE A 77 31.68 -5.37 -3.66
CA PHE A 77 32.61 -5.08 -4.75
C PHE A 77 33.30 -3.70 -4.63
N GLU A 78 32.94 -2.86 -3.66
CA GLU A 78 33.60 -1.55 -3.43
C GLU A 78 34.67 -1.55 -2.33
N GLN A 79 35.02 -2.70 -1.75
CA GLN A 79 36.02 -2.75 -0.66
C GLN A 79 37.49 -2.83 -1.10
N ASN A 80 37.82 -2.84 -2.40
CA ASN A 80 39.17 -3.22 -2.84
C ASN A 80 39.94 -2.20 -3.71
N TRP A 81 39.63 -0.90 -3.62
CA TRP A 81 40.34 0.14 -4.40
C TRP A 81 41.13 1.15 -3.57
N THR A 82 41.56 0.78 -2.36
CA THR A 82 42.42 1.63 -1.50
C THR A 82 43.62 0.89 -0.90
N ARG A 83 44.25 -0.03 -1.65
CA ARG A 83 45.65 -0.44 -1.38
C ARG A 83 46.41 -0.72 -2.65
#